data_AF-A0A5C8PNJ7-F1
#
_entry.id   AF-A0A5C8PNJ7-F1
#
_cell.length_a   1.000
_cell.length_b   1.000
_cell.length_c   1.000
_cell.angle_alpha   90.00
_cell.angle_beta   90.00
_cell.angle_gamma   90.00
#
_symmetry.space_group_name_H-M   'P 1'
#
loop_
_entity.id
_entity.type
_entity.pdbx_description
1 polymer ?
#
loop_
_entity_poly.entity_id
_entity_poly.type
_entity_poly.pdbx_seq_one_letter_code
_entity_poly.pdbx_strand_id
1 'polypeptide(L)' 'MSYNTKVYHKQDGDEVVVADGGKITVEAGGSLIVGGADLGALPTSDPGDGVTLWNDAGVLKIASGP' A
#
# COMPACT_ATOMS: atom_id res chain seq x y z
N MET A 1 8.23 -8.15 28.98
CA MET A 1 7.57 -8.65 27.75
C MET A 1 7.51 -7.50 26.77
N SER A 2 8.27 -7.55 25.68
CA SER A 2 8.09 -6.57 24.60
C SER A 2 6.94 -7.07 23.74
N TYR A 3 5.77 -6.44 23.84
CA TYR A 3 4.79 -6.57 22.78
C TYR A 3 5.38 -5.83 21.58
N ASN A 4 6.05 -6.56 20.67
CA ASN A 4 6.47 -5.98 19.40
C ASN A 4 5.20 -5.77 18.58
N THR A 5 4.65 -4.55 18.64
CA THR A 5 3.61 -4.11 17.72
C THR A 5 4.08 -4.39 16.30
N LYS A 6 3.23 -5.06 15.50
CA LYS A 6 3.56 -5.43 14.11
C LYS A 6 3.54 -4.23 13.17
N VAL A 7 2.96 -3.12 13.61
CA VAL A 7 3.09 -1.80 12.99
C VAL A 7 3.88 -0.94 13.95
N TYR A 8 5.01 -0.41 13.53
CA TYR A 8 5.89 0.40 14.38
C TYR A 8 6.67 1.43 13.56
N HIS A 9 7.09 2.50 14.22
CA HIS A 9 8.08 3.41 13.65
C HIS A 9 9.46 2.79 13.82
N LYS A 10 10.24 2.72 12.74
CA LYS A 10 11.62 2.27 12.82
C LYS A 10 12.42 3.23 13.70
N GLN A 11 13.21 2.68 14.63
CA GLN A 11 14.07 3.52 15.47
C GLN A 11 15.05 4.31 14.61
N ASP A 12 15.19 5.59 14.94
CA ASP A 12 16.10 6.54 14.30
C ASP A 12 15.83 6.81 12.80
N GLY A 13 14.61 6.59 12.32
CA GLY A 13 14.23 6.89 10.93
C GLY A 13 12.81 7.44 10.76
N ASP A 14 12.49 7.84 9.53
CA ASP A 14 11.20 8.43 9.13
C ASP A 14 10.22 7.38 8.56
N GLU A 15 10.44 6.10 8.87
CA GLU A 15 9.73 4.96 8.28
C GLU A 15 8.71 4.34 9.24
N VAL A 16 7.50 4.08 8.74
CA VAL A 16 6.51 3.19 9.39
C VAL A 16 6.64 1.79 8.78
N VAL A 17 6.93 0.79 9.62
CA VAL A 17 7.12 -0.60 9.21
C VAL A 17 5.91 -1.43 9.61
N VAL A 18 5.38 -2.18 8.65
CA VAL A 18 4.39 -3.23 8.87
C VAL A 18 5.12 -4.58 8.72
N ALA A 19 5.47 -5.21 9.84
CA ALA A 19 6.10 -6.52 9.88
C ALA A 19 5.13 -7.64 9.48
N ASP A 20 5.65 -8.83 9.22
CA ASP A 20 4.86 -10.00 8.85
C ASP A 20 3.67 -10.25 9.80
N GLY A 21 2.50 -10.47 9.19
CA GLY A 21 1.20 -10.57 9.87
C GLY A 21 0.59 -9.24 10.36
N GLY A 22 1.28 -8.10 10.19
CA GLY A 22 0.77 -6.77 10.49
C GLY A 22 -0.22 -6.27 9.43
N LYS A 23 -1.10 -5.33 9.80
CA LYS A 23 -2.10 -4.73 8.91
C LYS A 23 -2.37 -3.28 9.27
N ILE A 24 -2.55 -2.43 8.26
CA ILE A 24 -3.16 -1.11 8.39
C ILE A 24 -4.57 -1.19 7.80
N THR A 25 -5.58 -0.87 8.59
CA THR A 25 -6.97 -0.79 8.12
C THR A 25 -7.41 0.67 8.17
N VAL A 26 -7.91 1.19 7.06
CA VAL A 26 -8.51 2.54 7.00
C VAL A 26 -10.02 2.38 7.05
N GLU A 27 -10.65 2.90 8.10
CA GLU A 27 -12.09 2.79 8.30
C GLU A 27 -12.87 3.78 7.42
N ALA A 28 -14.20 3.62 7.41
CA ALA A 28 -15.09 4.47 6.62
C ALA A 28 -14.88 5.96 6.91
N GLY A 29 -14.73 6.76 5.86
CA GLY A 29 -14.43 8.19 5.95
C GLY A 29 -12.94 8.53 6.14
N GLY A 30 -12.07 7.53 6.36
CA GLY A 30 -10.62 7.70 6.36
C GLY A 30 -10.02 7.81 4.95
N SER A 31 -8.82 8.39 4.86
CA SER A 31 -8.07 8.51 3.61
C SER A 31 -6.59 8.20 3.86
N LEU A 32 -5.98 7.46 2.93
CA LEU A 32 -4.53 7.25 2.86
C LEU A 32 -4.00 8.02 1.64
N ILE A 33 -3.21 9.05 1.89
CA ILE A 33 -2.60 9.88 0.85
C ILE A 33 -1.12 9.53 0.78
N VAL A 34 -0.66 8.97 -0.34
CA VAL A 34 0.75 8.61 -0.54
C VAL A 34 1.43 9.71 -1.36
N GLY A 35 2.12 10.61 -0.68
CA GLY A 35 2.68 11.84 -1.28
C GLY A 35 3.84 11.65 -2.26
N GLY A 36 4.31 10.42 -2.47
CA GLY A 36 5.47 10.11 -3.31
C GLY A 36 5.47 8.69 -3.88
N ALA A 37 4.30 8.06 -4.06
CA ALA A 37 4.26 6.83 -4.83
C ALA A 37 4.79 7.14 -6.24
N ASP A 38 5.85 6.45 -6.69
CA ASP A 38 6.24 6.49 -8.10
C ASP A 38 5.19 5.71 -8.90
N LEU A 39 4.05 6.36 -9.11
CA LEU A 39 2.97 5.86 -9.93
C LEU A 39 3.40 5.70 -11.41
N GLY A 40 4.57 6.23 -11.78
CA GLY A 40 5.18 6.04 -13.10
C GLY A 40 5.84 4.66 -13.28
N ALA A 41 6.17 3.96 -12.18
CA ALA A 41 6.68 2.59 -12.22
C ALA A 41 5.58 1.53 -12.25
N LEU A 42 4.33 1.89 -11.95
CA LEU A 42 3.18 0.99 -12.04
C LEU A 42 2.70 0.90 -13.50
N PRO A 43 2.17 -0.26 -13.93
CA PRO A 43 1.48 -0.36 -15.21
C PRO A 43 0.38 0.70 -15.30
N THR A 44 0.32 1.41 -16.43
CA THR A 44 -0.73 2.41 -16.68
C THR A 44 -1.92 1.84 -17.47
N SER A 45 -1.87 0.54 -17.75
CA SER A 45 -2.92 -0.22 -18.41
C SER A 45 -3.19 -1.47 -17.58
N ASP A 46 -4.45 -1.89 -17.52
CA ASP A 46 -4.86 -3.08 -16.78
C ASP A 46 -4.12 -4.34 -17.30
N PRO A 47 -3.30 -5.01 -16.46
CA PRO A 47 -2.60 -6.23 -16.85
C PRO A 47 -3.51 -7.46 -17.05
N GLY A 48 -4.73 -7.46 -16.49
CA GLY A 48 -5.68 -8.57 -16.63
C GLY A 48 -5.34 -9.84 -15.84
N ASP A 49 -4.45 -9.76 -14.83
CA ASP A 49 -3.99 -10.91 -14.04
C ASP A 49 -4.71 -11.11 -12.69
N GLY A 50 -5.60 -10.19 -12.31
CA GLY A 50 -6.37 -10.24 -11.06
C GLY A 50 -5.57 -9.96 -9.77
N VAL A 51 -4.27 -9.67 -9.85
CA VAL A 51 -3.39 -9.59 -8.67
C VAL A 51 -2.45 -8.38 -8.67
N THR A 52 -2.20 -7.77 -9.83
CA THR A 52 -1.26 -6.65 -9.94
C THR A 52 -1.93 -5.33 -9.57
N LEU A 53 -1.22 -4.49 -8.81
CA LEU A 53 -1.62 -3.10 -8.60
C LEU A 53 -1.20 -2.26 -9.81
N TRP A 54 -2.11 -1.45 -10.36
CA TRP A 54 -1.88 -0.61 -11.53
C TRP A 54 -2.46 0.79 -11.36
N ASN A 55 -1.94 1.75 -12.12
CA ASN A 55 -2.33 3.15 -12.08
C ASN A 55 -3.28 3.48 -13.24
N ASP A 56 -4.57 3.57 -12.95
CA ASP A 56 -5.58 4.03 -13.91
C ASP A 56 -5.75 5.54 -13.83
N ALA A 57 -5.02 6.27 -14.66
CA ALA A 57 -5.11 7.73 -14.76
C ALA A 57 -5.04 8.47 -13.41
N GLY A 58 -4.20 8.00 -12.49
CA GLY A 58 -4.01 8.57 -11.15
C GLY A 58 -4.75 7.83 -10.04
N VAL A 59 -5.48 6.75 -10.35
CA VAL A 59 -6.17 5.90 -9.38
C VAL A 59 -5.46 4.55 -9.28
N LEU A 60 -5.05 4.17 -8.07
CA LEU A 60 -4.50 2.85 -7.81
C LEU A 60 -5.63 1.80 -7.81
N LYS A 61 -5.51 0.77 -8.65
CA LYS A 61 -6.48 -0.33 -8.78
C LYS A 61 -5.78 -1.68 -8.65
N ILE A 62 -6.54 -2.72 -8.35
CA ILE A 62 -6.13 -4.12 -8.60
C ILE A 62 -6.55 -4.46 -10.03
N ALA A 63 -5.71 -5.17 -10.77
CA ALA A 63 -5.95 -5.64 -12.12
C ALA A 63 -7.27 -6.43 -12.19
N SER A 64 -7.98 -6.33 -13.31
CA SER A 64 -9.09 -7.26 -13.57
C SER A 64 -8.54 -8.69 -13.69
N GLY A 65 -9.32 -9.69 -13.31
CA GLY A 65 -9.01 -11.10 -13.56
C GLY A 65 -9.73 -11.60 -14.81
N PRO A 66 -9.34 -12.77 -15.35
CA PRO A 66 -10.12 -13.48 -16.35
C PRO A 66 -11.52 -13.88 -15.86
#